data_AF-A0A0D0E5Q7-F1
#
_entry.id   AF-A0A0D0E5Q7-F1
#
_cell.length_a   1.000
_cell.length_b   1.000
_cell.length_c   1.000
_cell.angle_alpha   90.00
_cell.angle_beta   90.00
_cell.angle_gamma   90.00
#
_symmetry.space_group_name_H-M   'P 1'
#
loop_
_entity.id
_entity.type
_entity.pdbx_description
1 polymer ?
#
loop_
_entity_poly.entity_id
_entity_poly.type
_entity_poly.pdbx_seq_one_letter_code
_entity_poly.pdbx_strand_id
1 'polypeptide(L)'
;MSLPPMYEHGFQVTQILAKHSTSTTDPLGYTFNCYTPLIAYITDLSKQQLMACVPKNASPITAATLPQFGDPEPREPCTGQATLEQIKCLYSKVNPWDIINFQKKVKLIKLLGVHLPFWWDWRFADPAYFLMGEILHTCHKFFFNHILAWCKEVAGKHNLNTQYKTQHQCIGVRYFQSGVSHVKQMTG
;
A
#
# COMPACT_ATOMS: atom_id res chain seq x y z
N MET A 1 -4.76 -24.99 -2.36
CA MET A 1 -4.19 -24.49 -3.63
C MET A 1 -2.85 -23.85 -3.28
N SER A 2 -1.77 -24.64 -3.33
CA SER A 2 -0.42 -24.20 -2.99
C SER A 2 0.17 -23.43 -4.18
N LEU A 3 0.69 -22.23 -3.93
CA LEU A 3 1.46 -21.48 -4.93
C LEU A 3 2.68 -22.30 -5.36
N PRO A 4 3.10 -22.24 -6.64
CA PRO A 4 4.23 -23.00 -7.14
C PRO A 4 5.56 -22.47 -6.54
N PRO A 5 6.57 -23.36 -6.31
CA PRO A 5 7.82 -23.05 -5.61
C PRO A 5 8.79 -22.10 -6.35
N MET A 6 8.41 -21.59 -7.52
CA MET A 6 9.27 -20.71 -8.33
C MET A 6 9.32 -19.26 -7.82
N TYR A 7 8.29 -18.80 -7.09
CA TYR A 7 8.22 -17.42 -6.59
C TYR A 7 9.07 -17.19 -5.33
N GLU A 8 9.24 -18.20 -4.48
CA GLU A 8 10.02 -18.07 -3.24
C GLU A 8 11.53 -18.00 -3.51
N HIS A 9 12.02 -18.75 -4.50
CA HIS A 9 13.43 -18.76 -4.87
C HIS A 9 13.91 -17.44 -5.50
N GLY A 10 13.08 -16.84 -6.38
CA GLY A 10 13.37 -15.53 -6.98
C GLY A 10 13.40 -14.42 -5.92
N PHE A 11 12.44 -14.43 -5.00
CA PHE A 11 12.37 -13.45 -3.91
C PHE A 11 13.58 -13.55 -2.96
N GLN A 12 14.04 -14.77 -2.63
CA GLN A 12 15.25 -14.97 -1.81
C GLN A 12 16.52 -14.48 -2.49
N VAL A 13 16.71 -14.74 -3.79
CA VAL A 13 17.88 -14.24 -4.54
C VAL A 13 17.85 -12.72 -4.63
N THR A 14 16.68 -12.13 -4.92
CA THR A 14 16.50 -10.67 -4.92
C THR A 14 16.77 -10.06 -3.54
N GLN A 15 16.35 -10.70 -2.46
CA GLN A 15 16.65 -10.26 -1.09
C GLN A 15 18.15 -10.35 -0.74
N ILE A 16 18.86 -11.35 -1.23
CA ILE A 16 20.31 -11.48 -1.02
C ILE A 16 21.05 -10.35 -1.75
N LEU A 17 20.71 -10.06 -3.01
CA LEU A 17 21.29 -8.97 -3.81
C LEU A 17 20.84 -7.56 -3.37
N ALA A 18 19.70 -7.49 -2.71
CA ALA A 18 19.18 -6.29 -2.07
C ALA A 18 19.98 -5.91 -0.81
N LYS A 19 20.40 -6.92 -0.05
CA LYS A 19 21.19 -6.73 1.17
C LYS A 19 22.68 -6.56 0.87
N HIS A 20 23.19 -7.32 -0.09
CA HIS A 20 24.60 -7.37 -0.44
C HIS A 20 24.79 -7.04 -1.93
N SER A 21 25.72 -6.15 -2.25
CA SER A 21 26.08 -5.92 -3.66
C SER A 21 26.77 -7.12 -4.27
N THR A 22 26.56 -7.33 -5.56
CA THR A 22 27.41 -8.17 -6.39
C THR A 22 28.38 -7.34 -7.21
N SER A 23 29.64 -7.75 -7.22
CA SER A 23 30.64 -7.18 -8.12
C SER A 23 30.32 -7.57 -9.56
N THR A 24 30.21 -6.60 -10.45
CA THR A 24 30.03 -6.81 -11.90
C THR A 24 31.03 -5.96 -12.66
N THR A 25 31.65 -6.55 -13.68
CA THR A 25 32.66 -5.87 -14.52
C THR A 25 32.04 -5.52 -15.86
N ASP A 26 32.22 -4.28 -16.30
CA ASP A 26 31.77 -3.83 -17.61
C ASP A 26 32.73 -4.26 -18.75
N PRO A 27 32.38 -4.06 -20.03
CA PRO A 27 33.25 -4.40 -21.15
C PRO A 27 34.57 -3.62 -21.22
N LEU A 28 34.70 -2.52 -20.47
CA LEU A 28 35.90 -1.69 -20.40
C LEU A 28 36.81 -2.09 -19.23
N GLY A 29 36.42 -3.07 -18.41
CA GLY A 29 37.17 -3.57 -17.26
C GLY A 29 36.88 -2.84 -15.95
N TYR A 30 35.94 -1.89 -15.91
CA TYR A 30 35.54 -1.23 -14.68
C TYR A 30 34.64 -2.14 -13.84
N THR A 31 34.93 -2.21 -12.54
CA THR A 31 34.18 -3.04 -11.60
C THR A 31 33.23 -2.17 -10.77
N PHE A 32 31.95 -2.54 -10.76
CA PHE A 32 30.89 -1.84 -10.03
C PHE A 32 30.23 -2.76 -9.01
N ASN A 33 29.81 -2.17 -7.89
CA ASN A 33 28.93 -2.83 -6.94
C ASN A 33 27.49 -2.66 -7.41
N CYS A 34 26.89 -3.74 -7.90
CA CYS A 34 25.50 -3.77 -8.33
C CYS A 34 24.59 -4.16 -7.17
N TYR A 35 23.52 -3.39 -6.97
CA TYR A 35 22.45 -3.65 -6.00
C TYR A 35 21.13 -3.84 -6.74
N THR A 36 20.18 -4.57 -6.15
CA THR A 36 18.81 -4.62 -6.66
C THR A 36 17.92 -3.66 -5.87
N PRO A 37 17.64 -2.44 -6.36
CA PRO A 37 16.80 -1.50 -5.63
C PRO A 37 15.32 -1.90 -5.70
N LEU A 38 14.59 -1.72 -4.60
CA LEU A 38 13.13 -1.78 -4.60
C LEU A 38 12.58 -0.39 -4.95
N ILE A 39 12.27 -0.17 -6.23
CA ILE A 39 11.86 1.15 -6.74
C ILE A 39 10.36 1.40 -6.55
N ALA A 40 9.52 0.40 -6.76
CA ALA A 40 8.08 0.54 -6.67
C ALA A 40 7.42 -0.75 -6.19
N TYR A 41 6.47 -0.61 -5.27
CA TYR A 41 5.58 -1.66 -4.79
C TYR A 41 4.14 -1.15 -4.89
N ILE A 42 3.47 -1.51 -5.99
CA ILE A 42 2.12 -1.05 -6.29
C ILE A 42 1.13 -1.94 -5.56
N THR A 43 0.37 -1.36 -4.65
CA THR A 43 -0.59 -2.11 -3.86
C THR A 43 -1.72 -1.23 -3.32
N ASP A 44 -2.81 -1.85 -2.86
CA ASP A 44 -3.94 -1.12 -2.29
C ASP A 44 -3.58 -0.51 -0.93
N LEU A 45 -4.31 0.52 -0.50
CA LEU A 45 -3.99 1.28 0.72
C LEU A 45 -3.83 0.37 1.96
N SER A 46 -4.64 -0.69 2.08
CA SER A 46 -4.57 -1.57 3.25
C SER A 46 -3.26 -2.36 3.32
N LYS A 47 -2.77 -2.82 2.16
CA LYS A 47 -1.45 -3.46 2.05
C LYS A 47 -0.32 -2.46 2.19
N GLN A 48 -0.44 -1.24 1.68
CA GLN A 48 0.57 -0.19 1.90
C GLN A 48 0.75 0.10 3.38
N GLN A 49 -0.35 0.26 4.11
CA GLN A 49 -0.33 0.49 5.56
C GLN A 49 0.33 -0.67 6.31
N LEU A 50 0.07 -1.92 5.88
CA LEU A 50 0.76 -3.08 6.41
C LEU A 50 2.27 -3.03 6.17
N MET A 51 2.70 -2.68 4.95
CA MET A 51 4.11 -2.59 4.58
C MET A 51 4.85 -1.45 5.29
N ALA A 52 4.21 -0.28 5.45
CA ALA A 52 4.73 0.84 6.22
C ALA A 52 4.61 0.64 7.75
N CYS A 53 3.98 -0.45 8.19
CA CYS A 53 3.74 -0.78 9.59
C CYS A 53 2.89 0.25 10.35
N VAL A 54 1.97 0.93 9.64
CA VAL A 54 1.11 1.98 10.19
C VAL A 54 -0.36 1.53 10.25
N PRO A 55 -1.17 2.02 11.21
CA PRO A 55 -2.57 1.64 11.34
C PRO A 55 -3.42 2.19 10.20
N LYS A 56 -4.66 1.66 10.08
CA LYS A 56 -5.61 2.04 9.01
C LYS A 56 -5.97 3.54 8.97
N ASN A 57 -5.80 4.23 10.09
CA ASN A 57 -6.07 5.66 10.25
C ASN A 57 -4.79 6.51 10.17
N ALA A 58 -3.75 6.02 9.51
CA ALA A 58 -2.50 6.74 9.25
C ALA A 58 -2.08 6.59 7.78
N SER A 59 -1.30 7.55 7.32
CA SER A 59 -0.71 7.54 5.98
C SER A 59 0.49 6.58 5.94
N PRO A 60 0.61 5.74 4.90
CA PRO A 60 1.79 4.87 4.72
C PRO A 60 3.02 5.62 4.20
N ILE A 61 2.85 6.86 3.69
CA ILE A 61 3.91 7.64 3.04
C ILE A 61 4.38 8.79 3.93
N THR A 62 3.51 9.32 4.77
CA THR A 62 3.78 10.49 5.63
C THR A 62 3.41 10.18 7.09
N ALA A 63 3.96 10.92 8.03
CA ALA A 63 3.65 10.82 9.46
C ALA A 63 2.22 11.31 9.82
N ALA A 64 1.39 11.60 8.81
CA ALA A 64 0.04 12.08 8.98
C ALA A 64 -0.88 11.00 9.54
N THR A 65 -1.72 11.40 10.51
CA THR A 65 -2.82 10.60 11.02
C THR A 65 -4.16 11.16 10.53
N LEU A 66 -5.22 10.36 10.62
CA LEU A 66 -6.55 10.69 10.10
C LEU A 66 -7.07 12.10 10.47
N PRO A 67 -6.90 12.61 11.71
CA PRO A 67 -7.35 13.97 12.06
C PRO A 67 -6.60 15.09 11.32
N GLN A 68 -5.43 14.79 10.76
CA GLN A 68 -4.56 15.73 10.06
C GLN A 68 -4.73 15.62 8.54
N PHE A 69 -5.59 14.72 8.06
CA PHE A 69 -5.85 14.57 6.62
C PHE A 69 -6.66 15.78 6.13
N GLY A 70 -6.09 16.49 5.15
CA GLY A 70 -6.66 17.73 4.64
C GLY A 70 -6.03 18.99 5.23
N ASP A 71 -5.09 18.85 6.17
CA ASP A 71 -4.28 19.97 6.65
C ASP A 71 -3.48 20.58 5.48
N PRO A 72 -3.30 21.91 5.46
CA PRO A 72 -2.53 22.58 4.40
C PRO A 72 -1.03 22.30 4.49
N GLU A 73 -0.54 21.91 5.67
CA GLU A 73 0.87 21.66 5.91
C GLU A 73 1.26 20.22 5.59
N PRO A 74 2.29 19.99 4.77
CA PRO A 74 2.79 18.65 4.53
C PRO A 74 3.38 18.07 5.83
N ARG A 75 3.13 16.78 6.05
CA ARG A 75 3.74 16.03 7.17
C ARG A 75 5.03 15.39 6.69
N GLU A 76 5.96 15.22 7.62
CA GLU A 76 7.23 14.54 7.37
C GLU A 76 7.01 13.14 6.77
N PRO A 77 7.92 12.64 5.91
CA PRO A 77 7.84 11.29 5.38
C PRO A 77 7.83 10.22 6.48
N CYS A 78 7.03 9.17 6.29
CA CYS A 78 7.02 7.99 7.17
C CYS A 78 8.18 7.06 6.81
N THR A 79 9.41 7.53 7.05
CA THR A 79 10.61 6.81 6.61
C THR A 79 10.74 5.44 7.27
N GLY A 80 11.30 4.50 6.53
CA GLY A 80 11.58 3.16 7.04
C GLY A 80 12.48 3.21 8.29
N GLN A 81 13.44 4.13 8.31
CA GLN A 81 14.33 4.32 9.45
C GLN A 81 13.58 4.77 10.71
N ALA A 82 12.67 5.76 10.61
CA ALA A 82 11.88 6.20 11.76
C ALA A 82 10.99 5.08 12.32
N THR A 83 10.42 4.25 11.45
CA THR A 83 9.64 3.07 11.85
C THR A 83 10.52 2.03 12.55
N LEU A 84 11.71 1.74 12.03
CA LEU A 84 12.65 0.78 12.64
C LEU A 84 13.17 1.25 14.00
N GLU A 85 13.41 2.56 14.17
CA GLU A 85 13.82 3.14 15.45
C GLU A 85 12.72 2.99 16.52
N GLN A 86 11.46 3.22 16.15
CA GLN A 86 10.31 2.98 17.04
C GLN A 86 10.18 1.51 17.43
N ILE A 87 10.35 0.58 16.48
CA ILE A 87 10.33 -0.87 16.75
C ILE A 87 11.48 -1.26 17.69
N LYS A 88 12.71 -0.78 17.44
CA LYS A 88 13.88 -1.02 18.30
C LYS A 88 13.68 -0.50 19.72
N CYS A 89 13.12 0.71 19.86
CA CYS A 89 12.77 1.26 21.17
C CYS A 89 11.76 0.35 21.90
N LEU A 90 10.81 -0.22 21.17
CA LEU A 90 9.84 -1.14 21.76
C LEU A 90 10.45 -2.48 22.22
N TYR A 91 11.42 -3.01 21.47
CA TYR A 91 12.14 -4.24 21.83
C TYR A 91 12.87 -4.14 23.17
N SER A 92 13.35 -2.95 23.54
CA SER A 92 13.95 -2.73 24.87
C SER A 92 12.95 -2.89 26.03
N LYS A 93 11.64 -2.84 25.73
CA LYS A 93 10.55 -2.80 26.73
C LYS A 93 9.66 -4.03 26.76
N VAL A 94 9.61 -4.81 25.67
CA VAL A 94 8.73 -5.98 25.51
C VAL A 94 9.38 -6.99 24.60
N ASN A 95 9.34 -8.26 24.99
CA ASN A 95 9.73 -9.37 24.13
C ASN A 95 8.73 -9.51 22.97
N PRO A 96 9.16 -9.47 21.69
CA PRO A 96 8.26 -9.62 20.53
C PRO A 96 7.54 -10.97 20.49
N TRP A 97 8.13 -12.00 21.10
CA TRP A 97 7.54 -13.33 21.22
C TRP A 97 6.37 -13.38 22.22
N ASP A 98 6.24 -12.37 23.08
CA ASP A 98 5.02 -12.13 23.85
C ASP A 98 4.02 -11.35 22.99
N ILE A 99 3.41 -12.05 22.03
CA ILE A 99 2.57 -11.46 20.97
C ILE A 99 1.46 -10.58 21.54
N ILE A 100 0.83 -11.00 22.65
CA ILE A 100 -0.31 -10.30 23.24
C ILE A 100 0.15 -8.94 23.80
N ASN A 101 1.20 -8.93 24.61
CA ASN A 101 1.70 -7.69 25.21
C ASN A 101 2.41 -6.81 24.17
N PHE A 102 3.11 -7.42 23.21
CA PHE A 102 3.72 -6.71 22.09
C PHE A 102 2.67 -5.97 21.28
N GLN A 103 1.61 -6.67 20.81
CA GLN A 103 0.52 -6.02 20.06
C GLN A 103 -0.15 -4.89 20.83
N LYS A 104 -0.35 -5.04 22.15
CA LYS A 104 -0.90 -3.97 23.00
C LYS A 104 0.02 -2.74 23.00
N LYS A 105 1.32 -2.91 23.25
CA LYS A 105 2.24 -1.76 23.29
C LYS A 105 2.52 -1.15 21.91
N VAL A 106 2.58 -1.96 20.85
CA VAL A 106 2.71 -1.49 19.47
C VAL A 106 1.53 -0.59 19.07
N LYS A 107 0.30 -0.98 19.43
CA LYS A 107 -0.89 -0.15 19.15
C LYS A 107 -0.83 1.21 19.86
N LEU A 108 -0.27 1.29 21.07
CA LEU A 108 -0.14 2.54 21.82
C LEU A 108 0.78 3.55 21.11
N ILE A 109 1.81 3.07 20.41
CA ILE A 109 2.72 3.89 19.61
C ILE A 109 2.25 4.09 18.17
N LYS A 110 1.00 3.71 17.86
CA LYS A 110 0.39 3.84 16.52
C LYS A 110 1.20 3.13 15.42
N LEU A 111 1.78 1.98 15.73
CA LEU A 111 2.32 1.06 14.72
C LEU A 111 1.45 -0.20 14.63
N LEU A 112 1.64 -0.97 13.55
CA LEU A 112 1.16 -2.35 13.43
C LEU A 112 2.16 -3.31 14.05
N GLY A 113 1.68 -4.45 14.54
CA GLY A 113 2.47 -5.49 15.22
C GLY A 113 3.51 -6.22 14.34
N VAL A 114 3.98 -5.60 13.27
CA VAL A 114 5.04 -6.09 12.39
C VAL A 114 6.38 -5.77 13.08
N HIS A 115 7.03 -6.80 13.60
CA HIS A 115 8.27 -6.66 14.36
C HIS A 115 9.52 -6.65 13.44
N LEU A 116 9.45 -7.34 12.30
CA LEU A 116 10.53 -7.38 11.30
C LEU A 116 9.94 -7.15 9.90
N PRO A 117 9.82 -5.87 9.45
CA PRO A 117 9.33 -5.56 8.11
C PRO A 117 10.27 -6.12 7.05
N PHE A 118 9.78 -6.69 5.95
CA PHE A 118 10.64 -7.40 4.98
C PHE A 118 11.76 -6.53 4.34
N TRP A 119 11.55 -5.22 4.31
CA TRP A 119 12.47 -4.24 3.72
C TRP A 119 13.52 -3.71 4.71
N TRP A 120 13.54 -4.19 5.96
CA TRP A 120 14.36 -3.63 7.05
C TRP A 120 15.87 -3.60 6.76
N ASP A 121 16.39 -4.54 5.99
CA ASP A 121 17.80 -4.65 5.59
C ASP A 121 18.02 -4.51 4.08
N TRP A 122 16.99 -4.08 3.34
CA TRP A 122 17.08 -3.89 1.89
C TRP A 122 17.71 -2.52 1.60
N ARG A 123 18.90 -2.54 0.96
CA ARG A 123 19.63 -1.32 0.61
C ARG A 123 18.81 -0.45 -0.35
N PHE A 124 18.61 0.82 0.00
CA PHE A 124 17.83 1.80 -0.77
C PHE A 124 16.31 1.54 -0.84
N ALA A 125 15.77 0.63 -0.02
CA ALA A 125 14.34 0.47 0.11
C ALA A 125 13.81 1.28 1.31
N ASP A 126 13.10 2.37 1.03
CA ASP A 126 12.32 3.07 2.04
C ASP A 126 10.83 3.04 1.67
N PRO A 127 9.94 2.54 2.54
CA PRO A 127 8.51 2.46 2.26
C PRO A 127 7.90 3.82 1.90
N ALA A 128 8.43 4.94 2.41
CA ALA A 128 7.94 6.26 2.05
C ALA A 128 8.17 6.60 0.56
N TYR A 129 9.13 5.95 -0.10
CA TYR A 129 9.46 6.21 -1.50
C TYR A 129 8.99 5.10 -2.45
N PHE A 130 9.10 3.82 -2.06
CA PHE A 130 8.73 2.73 -2.97
C PHE A 130 7.24 2.38 -2.93
N LEU A 131 6.49 2.73 -1.88
CA LEU A 131 5.06 2.40 -1.81
C LEU A 131 4.26 3.28 -2.78
N MET A 132 3.65 2.62 -3.76
CA MET A 132 2.90 3.28 -4.82
C MET A 132 1.43 2.89 -4.75
N GLY A 133 0.56 3.91 -4.83
CA GLY A 133 -0.89 3.77 -5.00
C GLY A 133 -1.23 2.87 -6.17
N GLU A 134 -2.01 1.81 -5.95
CA GLU A 134 -2.67 1.13 -7.05
C GLU A 134 -3.72 2.06 -7.66
N ILE A 135 -3.36 2.71 -8.79
CA ILE A 135 -4.19 3.74 -9.42
C ILE A 135 -5.54 3.20 -9.86
N LEU A 136 -5.61 1.95 -10.33
CA LEU A 136 -6.84 1.33 -10.79
C LEU A 136 -7.84 1.18 -9.63
N HIS A 137 -7.45 0.46 -8.57
CA HIS A 137 -8.29 0.33 -7.38
C HIS A 137 -8.67 1.69 -6.78
N THR A 138 -7.70 2.61 -6.68
CA THR A 138 -7.90 3.92 -6.06
C THR A 138 -8.90 4.78 -6.84
N CYS A 139 -8.69 4.94 -8.15
CA CYS A 139 -9.57 5.73 -9.01
C CYS A 139 -10.97 5.10 -9.13
N HIS A 140 -11.03 3.78 -9.27
CA HIS A 140 -12.30 3.07 -9.37
C HIS A 140 -13.11 3.24 -8.07
N LYS A 141 -12.49 3.01 -6.91
CA LYS A 141 -13.15 3.21 -5.61
C LYS A 141 -13.54 4.68 -5.39
N PHE A 142 -12.68 5.63 -5.76
CA PHE A 142 -12.97 7.06 -5.67
C PHE A 142 -14.21 7.45 -6.48
N PHE A 143 -14.30 6.98 -7.72
CA PHE A 143 -15.44 7.25 -8.59
C PHE A 143 -16.74 6.71 -7.97
N PHE A 144 -16.78 5.44 -7.58
CA PHE A 144 -18.01 4.82 -7.09
C PHE A 144 -18.44 5.32 -5.69
N ASN A 145 -17.48 5.67 -4.82
CA ASN A 145 -17.78 6.13 -3.47
C ASN A 145 -18.11 7.63 -3.38
N HIS A 146 -17.51 8.46 -4.24
CA HIS A 146 -17.64 9.92 -4.15
C HIS A 146 -18.31 10.52 -5.39
N ILE A 147 -17.70 10.36 -6.58
CA ILE A 147 -18.19 11.00 -7.81
C ILE A 147 -19.61 10.55 -8.14
N LEU A 148 -19.86 9.25 -8.12
CA LEU A 148 -21.17 8.69 -8.40
C LEU A 148 -22.22 9.15 -7.38
N ALA A 149 -21.84 9.34 -6.11
CA ALA A 149 -22.74 9.88 -5.10
C ALA A 149 -23.16 11.31 -5.47
N TRP A 150 -22.21 12.17 -5.86
CA TRP A 150 -22.52 13.53 -6.34
C TRP A 150 -23.36 13.52 -7.61
N CYS A 151 -23.07 12.65 -8.57
CA CYS A 151 -23.89 12.53 -9.78
C CYS A 151 -25.35 12.16 -9.45
N LYS A 152 -25.60 11.31 -8.45
CA LYS A 152 -26.96 10.97 -8.01
C LYS A 152 -27.71 12.19 -7.47
N GLU A 153 -27.02 13.06 -6.73
CA GLU A 153 -27.62 14.27 -6.15
C GLU A 153 -27.85 15.35 -7.21
N VAL A 154 -26.89 15.57 -8.12
CA VAL A 154 -26.97 16.63 -9.14
C VAL A 154 -27.91 16.27 -10.29
N ALA A 155 -27.77 15.07 -10.87
CA ALA A 155 -28.56 14.67 -12.05
C ALA A 155 -29.93 14.06 -11.68
N GLY A 156 -30.08 13.62 -10.44
CA GLY A 156 -31.23 12.85 -9.97
C GLY A 156 -31.15 11.36 -10.35
N LYS A 157 -31.50 10.50 -9.39
CA LYS A 157 -31.46 9.03 -9.54
C LYS A 157 -32.24 8.53 -10.75
N HIS A 158 -33.37 9.15 -11.07
CA HIS A 158 -34.21 8.78 -12.22
C HIS A 158 -33.45 8.93 -13.54
N ASN A 159 -32.97 10.13 -13.85
CA ASN A 159 -32.29 10.44 -15.10
C ASN A 159 -31.02 9.61 -15.26
N LEU A 160 -30.24 9.51 -14.18
CA LEU A 160 -29.04 8.70 -14.14
C LEU A 160 -29.34 7.22 -14.42
N ASN A 161 -30.35 6.63 -13.78
CA ASN A 161 -30.73 5.24 -14.05
C ASN A 161 -31.21 5.03 -15.48
N THR A 162 -32.01 5.95 -16.01
CA THR A 162 -32.51 5.87 -17.39
C THR A 162 -31.34 5.86 -18.38
N GLN A 163 -30.37 6.76 -18.23
CA GLN A 163 -29.19 6.81 -19.09
C GLN A 163 -28.38 5.50 -19.06
N TYR A 164 -28.17 4.92 -17.87
CA TYR A 164 -27.43 3.66 -17.74
C TYR A 164 -28.21 2.46 -18.29
N LYS A 165 -29.55 2.48 -18.24
CA LYS A 165 -30.40 1.43 -18.80
C LYS A 165 -30.41 1.44 -20.33
N THR A 166 -30.33 2.62 -20.94
CA THR A 166 -30.34 2.79 -22.40
C THR A 166 -29.00 2.47 -23.05
N GLN A 167 -27.92 2.31 -22.29
CA GLN A 167 -26.62 1.91 -22.83
C GLN A 167 -26.69 0.52 -23.47
N HIS A 168 -26.01 0.37 -24.61
CA HIS A 168 -25.92 -0.91 -25.29
C HIS A 168 -25.17 -1.94 -24.44
N GLN A 169 -25.64 -3.19 -24.46
CA GLN A 169 -24.98 -4.29 -23.77
C GLN A 169 -23.75 -4.71 -24.56
N CYS A 170 -22.55 -4.52 -23.97
CA CYS A 170 -21.29 -4.92 -24.58
C CYS A 170 -20.65 -6.06 -23.77
N ILE A 171 -20.10 -7.05 -24.47
CA ILE A 171 -19.36 -8.14 -23.84
C ILE A 171 -18.15 -7.55 -23.10
N GLY A 172 -17.93 -7.97 -21.85
CA GLY A 172 -16.84 -7.47 -21.01
C GLY A 172 -17.13 -6.15 -20.29
N VAL A 173 -18.29 -5.52 -20.52
CA VAL A 173 -18.71 -4.31 -19.78
C VAL A 173 -19.90 -4.65 -18.88
N ARG A 174 -19.87 -4.14 -17.65
CA ARG A 174 -21.00 -4.33 -16.73
C ARG A 174 -22.22 -3.54 -17.21
N TYR A 175 -23.29 -4.26 -17.51
CA TYR A 175 -24.60 -3.66 -17.79
C TYR A 175 -25.41 -3.47 -16.51
N PHE A 176 -26.02 -2.28 -16.34
CA PHE A 176 -26.84 -1.94 -15.17
C PHE A 176 -28.32 -1.95 -15.52
N GLN A 177 -28.92 -3.14 -15.59
CA GLN A 177 -30.34 -3.32 -15.95
C GLN A 177 -31.31 -2.57 -15.02
N SER A 178 -30.98 -2.44 -13.73
CA SER A 178 -31.78 -1.68 -12.77
C SER A 178 -31.31 -0.22 -12.61
N GLY A 179 -30.40 0.26 -13.47
CA GLY A 179 -29.69 1.52 -13.30
C GLY A 179 -28.61 1.46 -12.21
N VAL A 180 -27.82 2.51 -12.06
CA VAL A 180 -26.62 2.52 -11.18
C VAL A 180 -26.87 3.11 -9.78
N SER A 181 -28.07 3.67 -9.52
CA SER A 181 -28.35 4.36 -8.26
C SER A 181 -28.27 3.48 -7.02
N HIS A 182 -28.49 2.17 -7.16
CA HIS A 182 -28.42 1.20 -6.06
C HIS A 182 -26.97 0.88 -5.62
N VAL A 183 -25.98 1.17 -6.46
CA VAL A 183 -24.57 0.91 -6.17
C VAL A 183 -24.12 1.86 -5.07
N LYS A 184 -23.90 1.34 -3.87
CA LYS A 184 -23.36 2.11 -2.72
C LYS A 184 -21.84 2.00 -2.62
N GLN A 185 -21.31 0.85 -3.00
CA GLN A 185 -19.89 0.55 -3.02
C GLN A 185 -19.66 -0.49 -4.11
N MET A 186 -18.56 -0.36 -4.86
CA MET A 186 -18.13 -1.38 -5.79
C MET A 186 -17.02 -2.19 -5.13
N THR A 187 -17.28 -3.47 -4.84
CA THR A 187 -16.24 -4.42 -4.46
C THR A 187 -15.59 -4.93 -5.75
N GLY A 188 -14.34 -4.53 -5.97
CA GLY A 188 -13.44 -5.16 -6.94
C GLY A 188 -12.77 -6.37 -6.32
#